data_AF-A0A6C0KJP8-F1
#
_entry.id   AF-A0A6C0KJP8-F1
#
_cell.length_a   1.000
_cell.length_b   1.000
_cell.length_c   1.000
_cell.angle_alpha   90.00
_cell.angle_beta   90.00
_cell.angle_gamma   90.00
#
_symmetry.space_group_name_H-M   'P 1'
#
loop_
_entity.id
_entity.type
_entity.pdbx_description
1 polymer ?
#
loop_
_entity_poly.entity_id
_entity_poly.type
_entity_poly.pdbx_seq_one_letter_code
_entity_poly.pdbx_strand_id
1 'polypeptide(L)'
;MSIKKHVHNITMLKQIVRVYKVHIAIFMFLVIFSMIHLLKPQLLYNEDGGFRPFGVGYRHKTVVPIWLAAIFIAIFCYLGVLAYLRI
;
A
#
# COMPACT_ATOMS: atom_id res chain seq x y z
N MET A 1 5.06 -27.10 -27.58
CA MET A 1 6.28 -26.57 -26.93
C MET A 1 6.07 -25.21 -26.25
N SER A 2 5.23 -24.31 -26.77
CA SER A 2 5.01 -22.96 -26.22
C SER A 2 4.30 -22.91 -24.84
N ILE A 3 3.27 -23.73 -24.63
CA ILE A 3 2.45 -23.72 -23.39
C ILE A 3 3.27 -24.10 -22.14
N LYS A 4 4.16 -25.10 -22.27
CA LYS A 4 4.99 -25.57 -21.15
C LYS A 4 5.96 -24.49 -20.64
N LYS A 5 6.46 -23.66 -21.56
CA LYS A 5 7.33 -22.52 -21.24
C LYS A 5 6.57 -21.43 -20.49
N HIS A 6 5.31 -21.19 -20.87
CA HIS A 6 4.47 -20.19 -20.22
C HIS A 6 4.11 -20.60 -18.78
N VAL A 7 3.72 -21.86 -18.56
CA VAL A 7 3.46 -22.39 -17.21
C VAL A 7 4.72 -22.32 -16.35
N HIS A 8 5.88 -22.68 -16.90
CA HIS A 8 7.15 -22.59 -16.19
C HIS A 8 7.47 -21.14 -15.74
N ASN A 9 7.25 -20.15 -16.61
CA ASN A 9 7.47 -18.74 -16.26
C ASN A 9 6.57 -18.28 -15.10
N ILE A 10 5.31 -18.73 -15.07
CA ILE A 10 4.37 -18.39 -13.99
C ILE A 10 4.82 -19.01 -12.66
N THR A 11 5.27 -20.26 -12.66
CA THR A 11 5.80 -20.92 -11.46
C THR A 11 7.04 -20.20 -10.92
N MET A 12 7.95 -19.81 -11.82
CA MET A 12 9.15 -19.05 -11.43
C MET A 12 8.80 -17.68 -10.85
N LEU A 13 7.82 -16.97 -11.42
CA LEU A 13 7.34 -15.69 -10.90
C LEU A 13 6.74 -15.83 -9.49
N LYS A 14 5.83 -16.81 -9.28
CA LYS A 14 5.27 -17.08 -7.95
C LYS A 14 6.36 -17.40 -6.92
N GLN A 15 7.41 -18.10 -7.33
CA GLN A 15 8.55 -18.43 -6.47
C GLN A 15 9.34 -17.18 -6.08
N ILE A 16 9.60 -16.26 -7.01
CA ILE A 16 10.24 -14.96 -6.72
C ILE A 16 9.40 -14.16 -5.73
N VAL A 17 8.08 -14.06 -5.95
CA VAL A 17 7.19 -13.33 -5.05
C VAL A 17 7.19 -13.94 -3.65
N ARG A 18 7.29 -15.27 -3.54
CA ARG A 18 7.36 -15.96 -2.24
C ARG A 18 8.65 -15.65 -1.49
N VAL A 19 9.78 -15.57 -2.17
CA VAL A 19 11.09 -15.27 -1.58
C VAL A 19 11.14 -13.81 -1.14
N TYR A 20 10.71 -12.87 -1.98
CA TYR A 20 10.85 -11.43 -1.76
C TYR A 20 9.56 -10.75 -1.26
N LYS A 21 8.63 -11.51 -0.66
CA LYS A 21 7.30 -11.02 -0.23
C LYS A 21 7.31 -9.72 0.55
N VAL A 22 8.25 -9.53 1.48
CA VAL A 22 8.36 -8.31 2.29
C VAL A 22 8.83 -7.13 1.45
N HIS A 23 9.81 -7.33 0.58
CA HIS A 23 10.35 -6.26 -0.29
C HIS A 23 9.27 -5.79 -1.27
N ILE A 24 8.52 -6.72 -1.86
CA ILE A 24 7.41 -6.41 -2.75
C ILE A 24 6.30 -5.66 -2.00
N ALA A 25 5.97 -6.06 -0.77
CA ALA A 25 4.99 -5.36 0.05
C ALA A 25 5.41 -3.92 0.39
N ILE A 26 6.70 -3.72 0.75
CA ILE A 26 7.25 -2.38 1.02
C ILE A 26 7.21 -1.52 -0.24
N PHE A 27 7.63 -2.06 -1.39
CA PHE A 27 7.57 -1.34 -2.66
C PHE A 27 6.13 -0.93 -3.02
N MET A 28 5.17 -1.84 -2.87
CA MET A 28 3.76 -1.54 -3.13
C MET A 28 3.21 -0.48 -2.16
N PHE A 29 3.58 -0.55 -0.88
CA PHE A 29 3.27 0.48 0.11
C PHE A 29 3.82 1.85 -0.31
N LEU A 30 5.08 1.93 -0.73
CA LEU A 30 5.70 3.20 -1.16
C LEU A 30 4.98 3.80 -2.35
N VAL A 31 4.59 3.00 -3.35
CA VAL A 31 3.85 3.48 -4.53
C VAL A 31 2.49 4.03 -4.12
N ILE A 32 1.71 3.28 -3.35
CA ILE A 32 0.37 3.68 -2.91
C ILE A 32 0.44 4.91 -2.00
N PHE A 33 1.36 4.91 -1.03
CA PHE A 33 1.53 6.02 -0.10
C PHE A 33 1.99 7.29 -0.81
N SER A 34 2.87 7.16 -1.82
CA SER A 34 3.28 8.29 -2.67
C SER A 34 2.10 8.84 -3.48
N MET A 35 1.26 7.97 -4.06
CA MET A 35 0.04 8.41 -4.75
C MET A 35 -0.89 9.19 -3.82
N ILE A 36 -1.07 8.74 -2.58
CA ILE A 36 -1.88 9.45 -1.57
C ILE A 36 -1.28 10.83 -1.26
N HIS A 37 0.05 10.95 -1.18
CA HIS A 37 0.71 12.23 -0.94
C HIS A 37 0.59 13.19 -2.13
N LEU A 38 0.56 12.68 -3.36
CA LEU A 38 0.34 13.49 -4.57
C LEU A 38 -1.11 13.96 -4.69
N LEU A 39 -2.07 13.09 -4.41
CA LEU A 39 -3.50 13.41 -4.50
C LEU A 39 -3.99 14.31 -3.36
N LYS A 40 -3.22 14.42 -2.26
CA LYS A 40 -3.52 15.22 -1.07
C LYS A 40 -5.01 15.20 -0.69
N PRO A 41 -5.58 14.01 -0.37
CA PRO A 41 -7.00 13.91 -0.09
C PRO A 41 -7.41 14.85 1.05
N GLN A 42 -8.55 15.53 0.91
CA GLN A 42 -9.09 16.49 1.90
C GLN A 42 -9.34 15.87 3.29
N LEU A 43 -9.35 14.54 3.38
CA LEU A 43 -9.43 13.79 4.64
C LEU A 43 -8.13 13.88 5.46
N LEU A 44 -6.96 13.96 4.83
CA LEU A 44 -5.65 13.96 5.49
C LEU A 44 -4.89 15.29 5.35
N TYR A 45 -5.17 16.05 4.29
CA TYR A 45 -4.53 17.32 3.98
C TYR A 45 -5.52 18.47 4.13
N ASN A 46 -4.99 19.62 4.55
CA ASN A 46 -5.70 20.89 4.50
C ASN A 46 -5.70 21.45 3.06
N GLU A 47 -6.54 22.45 2.81
CA GLU A 47 -6.59 23.15 1.52
C GLU A 47 -5.24 23.81 1.17
N ASP A 48 -4.48 24.20 2.19
CA ASP A 48 -3.12 24.74 2.06
C ASP A 48 -2.05 23.65 1.80
N GLY A 49 -2.45 22.38 1.70
CA GLY A 49 -1.55 21.25 1.44
C GLY A 49 -0.71 20.79 2.64
N GLY A 50 -0.88 21.40 3.82
CA GLY A 50 -0.31 20.93 5.08
C GLY A 50 -1.07 19.73 5.64
N PHE A 51 -0.41 18.93 6.49
CA PHE A 51 -1.07 17.83 7.19
C PHE A 51 -2.09 18.39 8.18
N ARG A 52 -3.31 17.87 8.13
CA ARG A 52 -4.34 18.29 9.05
C ARG A 52 -4.06 17.68 10.44
N PRO A 53 -3.99 18.49 11.51
CA PRO A 53 -3.62 17.99 12.83
C PRO A 53 -4.71 17.06 13.37
N PHE A 54 -4.27 15.98 14.02
CA PHE A 54 -5.17 15.07 14.74
C PHE A 54 -5.76 15.76 15.98
N GLY A 55 -7.02 15.49 16.28
CA GLY A 55 -7.69 15.96 17.50
C GLY A 55 -9.21 15.91 17.41
N VAL A 56 -9.88 15.72 18.55
CA VAL A 56 -11.35 15.69 18.67
C VAL A 56 -11.83 17.07 19.14
N GLY A 57 -12.88 17.63 18.52
CA GLY A 57 -13.57 18.82 19.05
C GLY A 57 -13.31 20.18 18.37
N TYR A 58 -12.61 20.24 17.23
CA TYR A 58 -12.48 21.49 16.44
C TYR A 58 -12.87 21.26 14.97
N ARG A 59 -13.52 22.25 14.35
CA ARG A 59 -14.08 22.26 12.97
C ARG A 59 -13.09 21.89 11.85
N HIS A 60 -11.78 21.85 12.11
CA HIS A 60 -10.71 21.62 11.11
C HIS A 60 -9.66 20.57 11.54
N LYS A 61 -10.05 19.55 12.31
CA LYS A 61 -9.15 18.44 12.73
C LYS A 61 -9.51 17.14 12.00
N THR A 62 -8.53 16.25 11.76
CA THR A 62 -8.83 14.90 11.28
C THR A 62 -9.10 13.97 12.43
N VAL A 63 -10.05 13.06 12.23
CA VAL A 63 -10.28 11.90 13.11
C VAL A 63 -9.21 10.82 12.86
N VAL A 64 -8.54 10.85 11.70
CA VAL A 64 -7.53 9.85 11.31
C VAL A 64 -6.16 10.50 11.19
N PRO A 65 -5.18 10.13 12.04
CA PRO A 65 -3.82 10.59 11.88
C PRO A 65 -3.12 9.88 10.70
N ILE A 66 -2.23 10.59 10.01
CA ILE A 66 -1.48 10.10 8.84
C ILE A 66 -0.68 8.82 9.15
N TRP A 67 -0.09 8.73 10.34
CA TRP A 67 0.69 7.57 10.76
C TRP A 67 -0.17 6.32 10.92
N LEU A 68 -1.41 6.47 11.39
CA LEU A 68 -2.34 5.35 11.53
C LEU A 68 -2.79 4.85 10.15
N ALA A 69 -3.10 5.77 9.24
CA ALA A 69 -3.40 5.41 7.85
C ALA A 69 -2.22 4.67 7.18
N ALA A 70 -0.99 5.12 7.40
CA ALA A 70 0.21 4.46 6.87
C ALA A 70 0.35 3.01 7.36
N ILE A 71 0.12 2.76 8.65
CA ILE A 71 0.16 1.40 9.24
C ILE A 71 -0.89 0.50 8.59
N PHE A 72 -2.14 0.97 8.45
CA PHE A 72 -3.19 0.20 7.80
C PHE A 72 -2.84 -0.15 6.34
N ILE A 73 -2.37 0.83 5.56
CA ILE A 73 -1.99 0.62 4.16
C ILE A 73 -0.84 -0.40 4.07
N ALA A 74 0.17 -0.32 4.94
CA ALA A 74 1.28 -1.27 4.97
C ALA A 74 0.80 -2.70 5.26
N ILE A 75 -0.11 -2.87 6.23
CA ILE A 75 -0.72 -4.17 6.55
C ILE A 75 -1.49 -4.70 5.33
N PHE A 76 -2.34 -3.87 4.71
CA PHE A 76 -3.07 -4.27 3.50
C PHE A 76 -2.15 -4.65 2.34
N CYS A 77 -1.03 -3.96 2.18
CA CYS A 77 -0.06 -4.30 1.14
C CYS A 77 0.55 -5.69 1.37
N TYR A 78 0.95 -5.98 2.61
CA TYR A 78 1.48 -7.30 2.97
C TYR A 78 0.43 -8.40 2.81
N LEU A 79 -0.80 -8.16 3.27
CA LEU A 79 -1.91 -9.10 3.11
C LEU A 79 -2.24 -9.34 1.62
N GLY A 80 -2.17 -8.31 0.78
CA GLY A 80 -2.37 -8.42 -0.66
C GLY A 80 -1.33 -9.33 -1.33
N VAL A 81 -0.05 -9.17 -0.97
CA VAL A 81 1.04 -10.06 -1.46
C VAL A 81 0.81 -11.50 -1.00
N LEU A 82 0.40 -11.71 0.25
CA LEU A 82 0.08 -13.04 0.75
C LEU A 82 -1.15 -13.66 0.05
N ALA A 83 -2.17 -12.86 -0.23
CA ALA A 83 -3.36 -13.31 -0.96
C ALA A 83 -2.99 -13.76 -2.38
N TYR A 84 -2.15 -13.00 -3.07
CA TYR A 84 -1.62 -13.37 -4.39
C TYR A 84 -0.83 -14.69 -4.38
N LEU A 85 -0.08 -14.97 -3.30
CA LEU A 85 0.68 -16.22 -3.15
C LEU A 85 -0.18 -17.43 -2.77
N ARG A 86 -1.37 -17.19 -2.20
CA ARG A 86 -2.32 -18.24 -1.80
C ARG A 86 -3.15 -18.72 -3.00
N ILE A 87 -3.46 -17.83 -3.94
CA ILE A 87 -4.12 -18.13 -5.23
C ILE A 87 -3.08 -18.76 -6.17
#